data_AF-A0A668UQ26-F1
#
_entry.id   AF-A0A668UQ26-F1
#
_cell.length_a   1.000
_cell.length_b   1.000
_cell.length_c   1.000
_cell.angle_alpha   90.00
_cell.angle_beta   90.00
_cell.angle_gamma   90.00
#
_symmetry.space_group_name_H-M   'P 1'
#
loop_
_entity.id
_entity.type
_entity.pdbx_description
1 polymer ?
#
loop_
_entity_poly.entity_id
_entity_poly.type
_entity_poly.pdbx_seq_one_letter_code
_entity_poly.pdbx_strand_id
1 'polypeptide(L)'
;MDSFYFCFSLFFIILCRADGYEYYTSSRCLFNSTELRDIDYIRSYYYNKTEYVRFDSSVGKFVGYTEYGVREADQWNKDQGQLAAMRAQKETYCKPKIDFWYQSVLTKAVKPSVRLHSIPPVYLNPAILVCSVYNFYPKEIKVSWLRNGQQVSPDITSTVEFANADWLYQTHSYLEYTPRSGEKISCMVEHSSLKEPLVTDWVPSMSESKKLMIVGAFGLILGLLFFLAGVIYIKMCSRVMPLIDVHAMAPPGGHHLAMLLYKVYDFYTKKVASAKAIAATDLLEKTLPDEPEPRTDAGSQ
;
A
#
# COMPACT_ATOMS: atom_id res chain seq x y z
N MET A 1 -33.18 -33.83 -1.66
CA MET A 1 -32.60 -34.33 -0.39
C MET A 1 -31.43 -33.47 0.09
N ASP A 2 -30.80 -32.69 -0.79
CA ASP A 2 -29.55 -31.98 -0.50
C ASP A 2 -29.65 -30.76 0.43
N SER A 3 -30.80 -30.08 0.45
CA SER A 3 -31.03 -28.92 1.34
C SER A 3 -31.15 -29.33 2.82
N PHE A 4 -31.69 -30.54 3.09
CA PHE A 4 -31.88 -31.03 4.46
C PHE A 4 -30.55 -31.44 5.09
N TYR A 5 -29.66 -32.08 4.32
CA TYR A 5 -28.30 -32.44 4.77
C TYR A 5 -27.47 -31.19 5.05
N PHE A 6 -27.54 -30.16 4.21
CA PHE A 6 -26.79 -28.91 4.41
C PHE A 6 -27.24 -28.15 5.68
N CYS A 7 -28.56 -28.11 5.94
CA CYS A 7 -29.12 -27.51 7.15
C CYS A 7 -28.72 -28.30 8.42
N PHE A 8 -28.72 -29.63 8.36
CA PHE A 8 -28.30 -30.50 9.47
C PHE A 8 -26.81 -30.36 9.77
N SER A 9 -25.95 -30.26 8.75
CA SER A 9 -24.51 -30.05 8.92
C SER A 9 -24.17 -28.70 9.56
N LEU A 10 -24.88 -27.62 9.18
CA LEU A 10 -24.73 -26.30 9.82
C LEU A 10 -25.23 -26.30 11.27
N PHE A 11 -26.28 -27.05 11.58
CA PHE A 11 -26.80 -27.21 12.93
C PHE A 11 -25.81 -27.94 13.85
N PHE A 12 -25.10 -28.95 13.36
CA PHE A 12 -24.04 -29.64 14.10
C PHE A 12 -22.82 -28.74 14.40
N ILE A 13 -22.44 -27.82 13.49
CA ILE A 13 -21.34 -26.87 13.72
C ILE A 13 -21.74 -25.80 14.76
N ILE A 14 -23.01 -25.41 14.81
CA ILE A 14 -23.53 -24.46 15.81
C ILE A 14 -23.68 -25.10 17.19
N LEU A 15 -24.01 -26.41 17.25
CA LEU A 15 -24.20 -27.15 18.51
C LEU A 15 -22.92 -27.72 19.11
N CYS A 16 -21.90 -28.02 18.29
CA CYS A 16 -20.59 -28.42 18.79
C CYS A 16 -19.73 -27.17 19.04
N ARG A 17 -20.05 -26.40 20.08
CA ARG A 17 -19.01 -25.59 20.72
C ARG A 17 -18.01 -26.56 21.36
N ALA A 18 -16.82 -26.63 20.81
CA ALA A 18 -15.71 -27.25 21.52
C ALA A 18 -15.34 -26.31 22.68
N ASP A 19 -15.86 -26.58 23.86
CA ASP A 19 -15.45 -25.88 25.07
C ASP A 19 -14.02 -26.32 25.41
N GLY A 20 -13.06 -25.41 25.19
CA GLY A 20 -11.66 -25.61 25.53
C GLY A 20 -11.32 -24.95 26.86
N TYR A 21 -10.48 -25.61 27.65
CA TYR A 21 -9.84 -24.99 28.82
C TYR A 21 -8.41 -24.59 28.46
N GLU A 22 -8.02 -23.38 28.84
CA GLU A 22 -6.70 -22.82 28.59
C GLU A 22 -6.02 -22.52 29.91
N TYR A 23 -4.84 -23.11 30.13
CA TYR A 23 -3.94 -22.76 31.20
C TYR A 23 -2.64 -22.22 30.62
N TYR A 24 -2.22 -21.04 31.07
CA TYR A 24 -0.96 -20.46 30.65
C TYR A 24 -0.34 -19.61 31.75
N THR A 25 0.95 -19.35 31.59
CA THR A 25 1.69 -18.44 32.46
C THR A 25 2.33 -17.34 31.64
N SER A 26 2.42 -16.15 32.22
CA SER A 26 3.12 -15.01 31.63
C SER A 26 4.26 -14.60 32.54
N SER A 27 5.48 -14.59 32.02
CA SER A 27 6.64 -14.02 32.68
C SER A 27 6.98 -12.68 32.03
N ARG A 28 7.04 -11.62 32.84
CA ARG A 28 7.30 -10.26 32.39
C ARG A 28 8.49 -9.70 33.15
N CYS A 29 9.34 -8.99 32.42
CA CYS A 29 10.43 -8.20 32.97
C CYS A 29 10.12 -6.74 32.65
N LEU A 30 9.81 -5.94 33.66
CA LEU A 30 9.56 -4.51 33.50
C LEU A 30 10.86 -3.75 33.77
N PHE A 31 11.27 -2.90 32.83
CA PHE A 31 12.50 -2.12 32.90
C PHE A 31 12.38 -0.87 32.04
N ASN A 32 13.13 0.16 32.38
CA ASN A 32 13.14 1.46 31.69
C ASN A 32 14.56 1.97 31.35
N SER A 33 15.60 1.26 31.79
CA SER A 33 16.98 1.72 31.74
C SER A 33 17.95 0.55 31.56
N THR A 34 19.10 0.82 30.96
CA THR A 34 20.21 -0.12 30.77
C THR A 34 20.97 -0.44 32.06
N GLU A 35 20.80 0.34 33.13
CA GLU A 35 21.47 0.07 34.41
C GLU A 35 20.81 -1.05 35.22
N LEU A 36 19.58 -1.45 34.87
CA LEU A 36 18.83 -2.58 35.43
C LEU A 36 18.72 -2.62 36.96
N ARG A 37 18.76 -1.48 37.63
CA ARG A 37 18.63 -1.38 39.11
C ARG A 37 17.18 -1.61 39.55
N ASP A 38 16.24 -0.93 38.90
CA ASP A 38 14.82 -0.91 39.25
C ASP A 38 13.98 -1.76 38.27
N ILE A 39 14.40 -3.02 38.06
CA ILE A 39 13.61 -3.96 37.25
C ILE A 39 12.66 -4.78 38.10
N ASP A 40 11.51 -5.13 37.54
CA ASP A 40 10.54 -6.02 38.16
C ASP A 40 10.36 -7.30 37.35
N TYR A 41 10.43 -8.44 38.05
CA TYR A 41 10.01 -9.72 37.53
C TYR A 41 8.59 -10.03 38.02
N ILE A 42 7.69 -10.26 37.07
CA ILE A 42 6.30 -10.62 37.35
C ILE A 42 6.00 -11.95 36.68
N ARG A 43 5.50 -12.92 37.47
CA ARG A 43 4.98 -14.18 36.95
C ARG A 43 3.50 -14.32 37.27
N SER A 44 2.68 -14.32 36.24
CA SER A 44 1.23 -14.40 36.32
C SER A 44 0.72 -15.75 35.85
N TYR A 45 -0.25 -16.30 36.55
CA TYR A 45 -0.87 -17.60 36.27
C TYR A 45 -2.33 -17.40 35.88
N TYR A 46 -2.70 -17.92 34.72
CA TYR A 46 -4.02 -17.72 34.12
C TYR A 46 -4.74 -19.04 33.88
N TYR A 47 -6.04 -19.02 34.11
CA TYR A 47 -6.97 -20.06 33.68
C TYR A 47 -8.13 -19.40 32.93
N ASN A 48 -8.37 -19.78 31.67
CA ASN A 48 -9.40 -19.19 30.80
C ASN A 48 -9.39 -17.65 30.80
N LYS A 49 -8.20 -17.05 30.70
CA LYS A 49 -7.93 -15.59 30.73
C LYS A 49 -8.10 -14.91 32.09
N THR A 50 -8.55 -15.63 33.13
CA THR A 50 -8.61 -15.12 34.50
C THR A 50 -7.27 -15.34 35.20
N GLU A 51 -6.62 -14.25 35.60
CA GLU A 51 -5.45 -14.33 36.47
C GLU A 51 -5.89 -14.76 37.86
N TYR A 52 -5.35 -15.87 38.36
CA TYR A 52 -5.71 -16.36 39.69
C TYR A 52 -4.57 -16.19 40.70
N VAL A 53 -3.30 -16.27 40.29
CA VAL A 53 -2.13 -16.03 41.14
C VAL A 53 -1.08 -15.22 40.39
N ARG A 54 -0.39 -14.32 41.11
CA ARG A 54 0.80 -13.60 40.61
C ARG A 54 1.92 -13.64 41.63
N PHE A 55 3.15 -13.87 41.18
CA PHE A 55 4.35 -13.45 41.89
C PHE A 55 4.83 -12.11 41.32
N ASP A 56 5.16 -11.18 42.20
CA ASP A 56 5.76 -9.89 41.84
C ASP A 56 7.02 -9.68 42.68
N SER A 57 8.16 -9.42 42.03
CA SER A 57 9.43 -9.23 42.75
C SER A 57 9.43 -8.00 43.65
N SER A 58 8.66 -6.96 43.34
CA SER A 58 8.50 -5.77 44.19
C SER A 58 7.77 -6.09 45.49
N VAL A 59 6.84 -7.06 45.44
CA VAL A 59 6.08 -7.56 46.60
C VAL A 59 6.84 -8.70 47.31
N GLY A 60 7.63 -9.48 46.55
CA GLY A 60 8.48 -10.55 47.04
C GLY A 60 7.76 -11.85 47.42
N LYS A 61 6.48 -12.00 47.06
CA LYS A 61 5.64 -13.18 47.37
C LYS A 61 4.50 -13.35 46.35
N PHE A 62 3.80 -14.48 46.42
CA PHE A 62 2.60 -14.73 45.63
C PHE A 62 1.39 -14.01 46.22
N VAL A 63 0.52 -13.49 45.35
CA VAL A 63 -0.75 -12.85 45.66
C VAL A 63 -1.84 -13.51 44.82
N GLY A 64 -2.93 -13.92 45.47
CA GLY A 64 -4.11 -14.48 44.82
C GLY A 64 -5.12 -13.40 44.43
N TYR A 65 -5.76 -13.56 43.27
CA TYR A 65 -6.77 -12.63 42.71
C TYR A 65 -8.16 -13.24 42.60
N THR A 66 -8.28 -14.53 42.91
CA THR A 66 -9.54 -15.26 43.03
C THR A 66 -9.56 -16.01 44.36
N GLU A 67 -10.73 -16.47 44.81
CA GLU A 67 -10.83 -17.28 46.04
C GLU A 67 -9.91 -18.51 46.02
N TYR A 68 -9.91 -19.23 44.90
CA TYR A 68 -8.98 -20.34 44.66
C TYR A 68 -7.52 -19.87 44.70
N GLY A 69 -7.21 -18.76 44.02
CA GLY A 69 -5.87 -18.21 43.96
C GLY A 69 -5.32 -17.73 45.30
N VAL A 70 -6.16 -17.21 46.20
CA VAL A 70 -5.74 -16.83 47.56
C VAL A 70 -5.25 -18.05 48.33
N ARG A 71 -6.01 -19.16 48.25
CA ARG A 71 -5.62 -20.42 48.90
C ARG A 71 -4.32 -20.99 48.35
N GLU A 72 -4.15 -20.95 47.02
CA GLU A 72 -2.91 -21.39 46.36
C GLU A 72 -1.73 -20.50 46.75
N ALA A 73 -1.88 -19.17 46.71
CA ALA A 73 -0.85 -18.23 47.10
C ALA A 73 -0.40 -18.45 48.56
N ASP A 74 -1.34 -18.69 49.48
CA ASP A 74 -1.02 -19.02 50.87
C ASP A 74 -0.21 -20.31 51.03
N GLN A 75 -0.44 -21.31 50.16
CA GLN A 75 0.34 -22.54 50.15
C GLN A 75 1.73 -22.32 49.56
N TRP A 76 1.82 -21.69 48.40
CA TRP A 76 3.10 -21.44 47.70
C TRP A 76 4.01 -20.50 48.50
N ASN A 77 3.43 -19.55 49.25
CA ASN A 77 4.19 -18.67 50.14
C ASN A 77 4.80 -19.37 51.36
N LYS A 78 4.35 -20.59 51.71
CA LYS A 78 4.96 -21.39 52.79
C LYS A 78 6.22 -22.10 52.32
N ASP A 79 6.32 -22.41 51.03
CA ASP A 79 7.52 -22.99 50.44
C ASP A 79 8.62 -21.93 50.25
N GLN A 80 9.58 -21.92 51.19
CA GLN A 80 10.70 -20.99 51.14
C GLN A 80 11.63 -21.25 49.94
N GLY A 81 11.74 -22.50 49.48
CA GLY A 81 12.54 -22.84 48.30
C GLY A 81 11.93 -22.25 47.03
N GLN A 82 10.61 -22.39 46.88
CA GLN A 82 9.88 -21.79 45.76
C GLN A 82 9.96 -20.26 45.79
N LEU A 83 9.75 -19.63 46.94
CA LEU A 83 9.86 -18.17 47.08
C LEU A 83 11.27 -17.66 46.76
N ALA A 84 12.32 -18.33 47.27
CA ALA A 84 13.70 -17.97 46.96
C ALA A 84 13.99 -18.10 45.46
N ALA A 85 13.54 -19.18 44.82
CA ALA A 85 13.71 -19.40 43.39
C ALA A 85 12.99 -18.34 42.54
N MET A 86 11.78 -17.91 42.95
CA MET A 86 11.04 -16.85 42.26
C MET A 86 11.69 -15.47 42.44
N ARG A 87 12.17 -15.15 43.66
CA ARG A 87 12.93 -13.91 43.92
C ARG A 87 14.20 -13.83 43.07
N ALA A 88 14.86 -14.97 42.85
CA ALA A 88 16.07 -15.05 42.03
C ALA A 88 15.82 -14.81 40.53
N GLN A 89 14.60 -14.98 40.01
CA GLN A 89 14.30 -14.81 38.56
C GLN A 89 14.60 -13.40 38.04
N LYS A 90 14.51 -12.38 38.91
CA LYS A 90 14.93 -11.02 38.57
C LYS A 90 16.38 -10.99 38.06
N GLU A 91 17.28 -11.72 38.73
CA GLU A 91 18.70 -11.78 38.41
C GLU A 91 19.01 -12.84 37.34
N THR A 92 18.38 -14.01 37.43
CA THR A 92 18.76 -15.18 36.61
C THR A 92 18.02 -15.24 35.26
N TYR A 93 16.83 -14.66 35.17
CA TYR A 93 16.03 -14.62 33.95
C TYR A 93 16.01 -13.22 33.34
N CYS A 94 15.59 -12.18 34.08
CA CYS A 94 15.38 -10.87 33.48
C CYS A 94 16.67 -10.19 33.03
N LYS A 95 17.68 -10.03 33.90
CA LYS A 95 18.89 -9.27 33.52
C LYS A 95 19.58 -9.80 32.25
N PRO A 96 19.90 -11.11 32.13
CA PRO A 96 20.55 -11.63 30.93
C PRO A 96 19.69 -11.48 29.67
N LYS A 97 18.36 -11.58 29.81
CA LYS A 97 17.44 -11.43 28.69
C LYS A 97 17.29 -9.97 28.26
N ILE A 98 17.26 -9.03 29.20
CA ILE A 98 17.20 -7.61 28.90
C ILE A 98 18.46 -7.16 28.17
N ASP A 99 19.65 -7.58 28.61
CA ASP A 99 20.90 -7.29 27.91
C ASP A 99 20.87 -7.78 26.45
N PHE A 100 20.38 -9.01 26.24
CA PHE A 100 20.16 -9.57 24.91
C PHE A 100 19.16 -8.73 24.10
N TRP A 101 18.02 -8.34 24.69
CA TRP A 101 17.02 -7.50 24.00
C TRP A 101 17.57 -6.11 23.64
N TYR A 102 18.42 -5.50 24.48
CA TYR A 102 19.07 -4.24 24.14
C TYR A 102 19.94 -4.36 22.89
N GLN A 103 20.76 -5.42 22.80
CA GLN A 103 21.65 -5.64 21.67
C GLN A 103 20.90 -6.02 20.38
N SER A 104 19.82 -6.79 20.51
CA SER A 104 19.12 -7.36 19.35
C SER A 104 17.93 -6.54 18.86
N VAL A 105 17.24 -5.82 19.74
CA VAL A 105 15.93 -5.20 19.44
C VAL A 105 15.93 -3.71 19.76
N LEU A 106 16.20 -3.31 21.00
CA LEU A 106 15.92 -1.93 21.46
C LEU A 106 16.85 -0.86 20.87
N THR A 107 18.06 -1.24 20.47
CA THR A 107 19.02 -0.33 19.81
C THR A 107 18.88 -0.31 18.30
N LYS A 108 18.02 -1.17 17.73
CA LYS A 108 17.78 -1.20 16.29
C LYS A 108 16.84 -0.08 15.91
N ALA A 109 17.13 0.56 14.78
CA ALA A 109 16.28 1.58 14.23
C ALA A 109 16.26 1.44 12.70
N VAL A 110 15.07 1.49 12.12
CA VAL A 110 14.84 1.36 10.67
C VAL A 110 14.28 2.67 10.14
N LYS A 111 14.78 3.12 8.99
CA LYS A 111 14.36 4.38 8.38
C LYS A 111 12.98 4.26 7.73
N PRO A 112 12.06 5.20 7.99
CA PRO A 112 10.76 5.19 7.34
C PRO A 112 10.87 5.42 5.83
N SER A 113 9.89 4.90 5.10
CA SER A 113 9.61 5.25 3.71
C SER A 113 8.29 6.01 3.63
N VAL A 114 8.24 7.07 2.82
CA VAL A 114 7.08 7.98 2.75
C VAL A 114 6.46 7.93 1.36
N ARG A 115 5.13 7.84 1.31
CA ARG A 115 4.34 7.94 0.07
C ARG A 115 3.22 8.96 0.26
N LEU A 116 3.18 9.94 -0.62
CA LEU A 116 2.10 10.92 -0.67
C LEU A 116 1.09 10.55 -1.75
N HIS A 117 -0.20 10.68 -1.43
CA HIS A 117 -1.28 10.55 -2.38
C HIS A 117 -2.44 11.47 -2.01
N SER A 118 -3.32 11.76 -2.97
CA SER A 118 -4.52 12.58 -2.77
C SER A 118 -5.77 11.74 -2.89
N ILE A 119 -6.71 11.93 -1.97
CA ILE A 119 -8.08 11.42 -2.08
C ILE A 119 -8.93 12.55 -2.66
N PRO A 120 -9.59 12.33 -3.83
CA PRO A 120 -10.43 13.33 -4.44
C PRO A 120 -11.64 13.67 -3.56
N PRO A 121 -12.17 14.90 -3.64
CA PRO A 121 -13.32 15.33 -2.85
C PRO A 121 -14.56 14.51 -3.20
N VAL A 122 -15.35 14.17 -2.18
CA VAL A 122 -16.65 13.48 -2.33
C VAL A 122 -17.76 14.46 -1.93
N TYR A 123 -18.57 14.88 -2.90
CA TYR A 123 -19.71 15.81 -2.81
C TYR A 123 -19.43 17.19 -2.19
N LEU A 124 -19.23 17.27 -0.87
CA LEU A 124 -19.02 18.52 -0.12
C LEU A 124 -17.69 18.54 0.69
N ASN A 125 -16.94 17.44 0.72
CA ASN A 125 -15.73 17.36 1.51
C ASN A 125 -14.52 17.96 0.77
N PRO A 126 -13.59 18.63 1.48
CA PRO A 126 -12.34 19.09 0.88
C PRO A 126 -11.51 17.90 0.35
N ALA A 127 -10.60 18.18 -0.58
CA ALA A 127 -9.63 17.17 -1.00
C ALA A 127 -8.70 16.85 0.19
N ILE A 128 -8.27 15.60 0.31
CA ILE A 128 -7.42 15.15 1.42
C ILE A 128 -6.07 14.70 0.86
N LEU A 129 -4.98 15.24 1.40
CA LEU A 129 -3.65 14.65 1.20
C LEU A 129 -3.40 13.61 2.29
N VAL A 130 -2.80 12.51 1.89
CA VAL A 130 -2.43 11.42 2.79
C VAL A 130 -0.92 11.23 2.70
N CYS A 131 -0.27 11.32 3.85
CA CYS A 131 1.12 10.96 4.04
C CYS A 131 1.17 9.58 4.69
N SER A 132 1.44 8.56 3.89
CA SER A 132 1.64 7.19 4.37
C SER A 132 3.12 6.97 4.69
N VAL A 133 3.41 6.55 5.92
CA VAL A 133 4.76 6.26 6.40
C VAL A 133 4.86 4.78 6.72
N TYR A 134 5.81 4.09 6.10
CA TYR A 134 5.94 2.63 6.16
C TYR A 134 7.33 2.20 6.63
N ASN A 135 7.41 0.95 7.10
CA ASN A 135 8.64 0.19 7.29
C ASN A 135 9.62 0.82 8.28
N PHE A 136 9.11 1.39 9.38
CA PHE A 136 9.95 2.02 10.39
C PHE A 136 9.92 1.27 11.72
N TYR A 137 10.95 1.47 12.52
CA TYR A 137 11.09 0.92 13.87
C TYR A 137 12.08 1.80 14.64
N PRO A 138 11.84 2.15 15.91
CA PRO A 138 10.72 1.77 16.78
C PRO A 138 9.41 2.50 16.45
N LYS A 139 8.37 2.34 17.29
CA LYS A 139 7.02 2.89 17.02
C LYS A 139 6.95 4.41 17.15
N GLU A 140 7.81 5.00 17.98
CA GLU A 140 7.79 6.41 18.28
C GLU A 140 8.20 7.23 17.05
N ILE A 141 7.22 7.86 16.41
CA ILE A 141 7.37 8.67 15.21
C ILE A 141 6.51 9.91 15.34
N LYS A 142 6.97 11.02 14.73
CA LYS A 142 6.18 12.25 14.63
C LYS A 142 6.04 12.64 13.17
N VAL A 143 4.79 12.73 12.71
CA VAL A 143 4.44 13.10 11.34
C VAL A 143 3.71 14.43 11.38
N SER A 144 4.16 15.39 10.57
CA SER A 144 3.58 16.73 10.51
C SER A 144 3.56 17.25 9.08
N TRP A 145 2.78 18.30 8.83
CA TRP A 145 2.68 18.93 7.52
C TRP A 145 3.33 20.30 7.52
N LEU A 146 3.98 20.63 6.41
CA LEU A 146 4.55 21.95 6.14
C LEU A 146 3.78 22.57 4.98
N ARG A 147 3.28 23.79 5.16
CA ARG A 147 2.73 24.63 4.09
C ARG A 147 3.64 25.85 3.94
N ASN A 148 4.29 25.98 2.78
CA ASN A 148 5.29 27.00 2.49
C ASN A 148 6.41 27.07 3.54
N GLY A 149 6.82 25.91 4.07
CA GLY A 149 7.84 25.81 5.12
C GLY A 149 7.35 26.09 6.54
N GLN A 150 6.13 26.57 6.73
CA GLN A 150 5.53 26.72 8.06
C GLN A 150 4.76 25.47 8.45
N GLN A 151 4.94 25.02 9.69
CA GLN A 151 4.23 23.86 10.22
C GLN A 151 2.75 24.20 10.36
N VAL A 152 1.91 23.35 9.76
CA VAL A 152 0.45 23.40 9.94
C VAL A 152 0.05 22.20 10.77
N SER A 153 -0.78 22.44 11.79
CA SER A 153 -1.33 21.36 12.61
C SER A 153 -2.60 20.85 11.94
N PRO A 154 -2.64 19.63 11.40
CA PRO A 154 -3.90 19.03 10.96
C PRO A 154 -4.72 18.57 12.17
N ASP A 155 -5.98 18.19 11.93
CA ASP A 155 -6.70 17.27 12.81
C ASP A 155 -6.02 15.89 12.71
N ILE A 156 -5.22 15.54 13.72
CA ILE A 156 -4.35 14.36 13.71
C ILE A 156 -5.19 13.10 13.99
N THR A 157 -5.68 12.44 12.96
CA THR A 157 -6.08 11.02 13.04
C THR A 157 -4.87 10.18 12.68
N SER A 158 -3.98 9.96 13.67
CA SER A 158 -2.83 9.07 13.52
C SER A 158 -3.25 7.65 13.84
N THR A 159 -3.63 6.86 12.83
CA THR A 159 -3.80 5.42 13.00
C THR A 159 -2.40 4.80 13.05
N VAL A 160 -1.95 4.41 14.24
CA VAL A 160 -0.76 3.56 14.37
C VAL A 160 -1.24 2.13 14.17
N GLU A 161 -1.06 1.61 12.96
CA GLU A 161 -1.39 0.24 12.63
C GLU A 161 -0.12 -0.61 12.66
N PHE A 162 -0.14 -1.70 13.43
CA PHE A 162 0.86 -2.76 13.28
C PHE A 162 0.54 -3.51 11.98
N ALA A 163 1.48 -3.57 11.04
CA ALA A 163 1.30 -4.38 9.84
C ALA A 163 2.36 -5.49 9.77
N ASN A 164 1.88 -6.71 9.51
CA ASN A 164 2.59 -7.78 8.79
C ASN A 164 3.64 -8.65 9.50
N ALA A 165 3.64 -8.74 10.83
CA ALA A 165 4.45 -9.72 11.58
C ALA A 165 5.98 -9.67 11.29
N ASP A 166 6.47 -8.58 10.71
CA ASP A 166 7.87 -8.34 10.33
C ASP A 166 8.56 -7.30 11.24
N TRP A 167 7.94 -7.00 12.39
CA TRP A 167 8.39 -6.05 13.42
C TRP A 167 8.37 -4.57 13.00
N LEU A 168 7.87 -4.24 11.82
CA LEU A 168 7.85 -2.87 11.32
C LEU A 168 6.50 -2.19 11.56
N TYR A 169 6.55 -0.87 11.74
CA TYR A 169 5.39 -0.02 11.95
C TYR A 169 5.00 0.71 10.67
N GLN A 170 3.70 1.04 10.58
CA GLN A 170 3.16 1.96 9.59
C GLN A 170 2.22 2.97 10.25
N THR A 171 2.11 4.15 9.66
CA THR A 171 1.15 5.16 10.09
C THR A 171 0.78 6.10 8.96
N HIS A 172 -0.38 6.74 9.07
CA HIS A 172 -0.94 7.63 8.05
C HIS A 172 -1.35 8.94 8.69
N SER A 173 -0.98 10.05 8.04
CA SER A 173 -1.42 11.39 8.41
C SER A 173 -2.24 12.00 7.29
N TYR A 174 -3.29 12.73 7.65
CA TYR A 174 -4.27 13.30 6.73
C TYR A 174 -4.24 14.82 6.84
N LEU A 175 -4.32 15.51 5.71
CA LEU A 175 -4.41 16.96 5.64
C LEU A 175 -5.54 17.35 4.69
N GLU A 176 -6.56 18.02 5.23
CA GLU A 176 -7.53 18.71 4.39
C GLU A 176 -6.84 19.86 3.65
N TYR A 177 -7.00 19.88 2.33
CA TYR A 177 -6.39 20.90 1.49
C TYR A 177 -7.32 21.38 0.39
N THR A 178 -7.21 22.68 0.12
CA THR A 178 -7.83 23.32 -1.05
C THR A 178 -6.69 23.79 -1.95
N PRO A 179 -6.57 23.31 -3.20
CA PRO A 179 -5.44 23.65 -4.06
C PRO A 179 -5.30 25.16 -4.27
N ARG A 180 -4.14 25.73 -3.92
CA ARG A 180 -3.76 27.12 -4.22
C ARG A 180 -2.60 27.13 -5.20
N SER A 181 -2.66 28.02 -6.20
CA SER A 181 -1.58 28.13 -7.19
C SER A 181 -0.27 28.56 -6.53
N GLY A 182 0.81 27.82 -6.76
CA GLY A 182 2.15 28.13 -6.27
C GLY A 182 2.42 27.80 -4.80
N GLU A 183 1.49 27.15 -4.09
CA GLU A 183 1.76 26.70 -2.72
C GLU A 183 2.63 25.44 -2.70
N LYS A 184 3.53 25.36 -1.72
CA LYS A 184 4.36 24.17 -1.46
C LYS A 184 3.83 23.45 -0.22
N ILE A 185 3.32 22.24 -0.39
CA ILE A 185 2.89 21.37 0.72
C ILE A 185 3.89 20.23 0.83
N SER A 186 4.32 19.91 2.05
CA SER A 186 5.28 18.83 2.32
C SER A 186 4.84 18.05 3.56
N CYS A 187 5.13 16.75 3.59
CA CYS A 187 5.05 15.92 4.79
C CYS A 187 6.44 15.83 5.43
N MET A 188 6.53 16.12 6.73
CA MET A 188 7.76 16.07 7.52
C MET A 188 7.65 14.96 8.56
N VAL A 189 8.62 14.05 8.55
CA VAL A 189 8.69 12.88 9.42
C VAL A 189 9.94 12.97 10.30
N GLU A 190 9.73 12.95 11.61
CA GLU A 190 10.78 12.87 12.62
C GLU A 190 10.75 11.48 13.27
N HIS A 191 11.91 10.82 13.28
CA HIS A 191 12.04 9.45 13.79
C HIS A 191 13.47 9.21 14.26
N SER A 192 13.67 8.39 15.30
CA SER A 192 14.98 8.17 15.93
C SER A 192 16.04 7.57 15.01
N SER A 193 15.63 6.89 13.93
CA SER A 193 16.56 6.36 12.90
C SER A 193 17.06 7.41 11.90
N LEU A 194 16.53 8.64 11.95
CA LEU A 194 16.88 9.75 11.06
C LEU A 194 17.72 10.77 11.81
N LYS A 195 18.82 11.23 11.19
CA LYS A 195 19.66 12.33 11.74
C LYS A 195 18.98 13.68 11.59
N GLU A 196 18.23 13.85 10.50
CA GLU A 196 17.49 15.05 10.15
C GLU A 196 16.07 14.64 9.73
N PRO A 197 15.06 15.51 9.91
CA PRO A 197 13.69 15.20 9.51
C PRO A 197 13.59 14.86 8.02
N LEU A 198 12.84 13.80 7.69
CA LEU A 198 12.55 13.42 6.31
C LEU A 198 11.40 14.29 5.79
N VAL A 199 11.69 15.18 4.84
CA VAL A 199 10.70 16.05 4.20
C VAL A 199 10.41 15.56 2.78
N THR A 200 9.15 15.25 2.50
CA THR A 200 8.68 14.81 1.18
C THR A 200 7.69 15.84 0.64
N ASP A 201 8.00 16.40 -0.52
CA ASP A 201 7.18 17.42 -1.18
C ASP A 201 6.00 16.78 -1.93
N TRP A 202 4.80 17.37 -1.79
CA TRP A 202 3.64 17.01 -2.59
C TRP A 202 3.78 17.55 -4.01
N VAL A 203 3.74 16.64 -4.99
CA VAL A 203 3.66 16.98 -6.40
C VAL A 203 2.27 16.59 -6.89
N PRO A 204 1.39 17.57 -7.21
CA PRO A 204 0.07 17.28 -7.72
C PRO A 204 0.15 16.37 -8.95
N SER A 205 -0.64 15.30 -8.99
CA SER A 205 -0.75 14.51 -10.20
C SER A 205 -1.28 15.40 -11.33
N MET A 206 -0.55 15.51 -12.44
CA MET A 206 -1.04 16.24 -13.60
C MET A 206 -2.40 15.71 -14.02
N SER A 207 -3.34 16.61 -14.33
CA SER A 207 -4.64 16.21 -14.88
C SER A 207 -4.44 15.40 -16.16
N GLU A 208 -5.31 14.42 -16.39
CA GLU A 208 -5.26 13.60 -17.61
C GLU A 208 -5.28 14.46 -18.88
N SER A 209 -5.97 15.61 -18.86
CA SER A 209 -5.94 16.60 -19.93
C SER A 209 -4.56 17.20 -20.20
N LYS A 210 -3.79 17.55 -19.16
CA LYS A 210 -2.42 18.09 -19.31
C LYS A 210 -1.45 17.01 -19.79
N LYS A 211 -1.60 15.77 -19.32
CA LYS A 211 -0.85 14.62 -19.84
C LYS A 211 -1.12 14.43 -21.34
N LEU A 212 -2.39 14.49 -21.76
CA LEU A 212 -2.78 14.42 -23.17
C LEU A 212 -2.21 15.57 -24.00
N MET A 213 -2.20 16.81 -23.47
CA MET A 213 -1.60 17.95 -24.18
C MET A 213 -0.10 17.76 -24.42
N ILE A 214 0.62 17.23 -23.42
CA ILE A 214 2.06 16.96 -23.55
C ILE A 214 2.31 15.86 -24.61
N VAL A 215 1.55 14.76 -24.54
CA VAL A 215 1.63 13.68 -25.54
C VAL A 215 1.28 14.19 -26.94
N GLY A 216 0.25 15.04 -27.06
CA GLY A 216 -0.16 15.68 -28.30
C GLY A 216 0.92 16.59 -28.89
N ALA A 217 1.58 17.41 -28.06
CA ALA A 217 2.66 18.29 -28.49
C ALA A 217 3.86 17.49 -29.02
N PHE A 218 4.28 16.44 -28.31
CA PHE A 218 5.34 15.55 -28.78
C PHE A 218 4.96 14.83 -30.07
N GLY A 219 3.71 14.35 -30.19
CA GLY A 219 3.20 13.72 -31.40
C GLY A 219 3.21 14.66 -32.62
N LEU A 220 2.82 15.92 -32.43
CA LEU A 220 2.82 16.93 -33.49
C LEU A 220 4.24 17.28 -33.96
N ILE A 221 5.18 17.44 -33.02
CA ILE A 221 6.60 17.70 -33.33
C ILE A 221 7.20 16.54 -34.12
N LEU A 222 6.99 15.30 -33.68
CA LEU A 222 7.44 14.11 -34.40
C LEU A 222 6.81 14.02 -35.80
N GLY A 223 5.51 14.30 -35.92
CA GLY A 223 4.82 14.33 -37.21
C GLY A 223 5.40 15.34 -38.19
N LEU A 224 5.70 16.56 -37.74
CA LEU A 224 6.33 17.59 -38.58
C LEU A 224 7.75 17.20 -39.01
N LEU A 225 8.53 16.59 -38.12
CA LEU A 225 9.88 16.10 -38.45
C LEU A 225 9.84 15.02 -39.54
N PHE A 226 8.92 14.06 -39.44
CA PHE A 226 8.74 13.03 -40.46
C PHE A 226 8.24 13.60 -41.79
N PHE A 227 7.33 14.58 -41.75
CA PHE A 227 6.84 15.25 -42.95
C PHE A 227 7.97 16.01 -43.67
N LEU A 228 8.77 16.79 -42.93
CA LEU A 228 9.92 17.50 -43.48
C LEU A 228 10.97 16.55 -44.05
N ALA A 229 11.30 15.47 -43.34
CA ALA A 229 12.20 14.44 -43.83
C ALA A 229 11.67 13.78 -45.12
N GLY A 230 10.36 13.51 -45.18
CA GLY A 230 9.69 13.00 -46.37
C GLY A 230 9.77 13.96 -47.56
N VAL A 231 9.52 15.26 -47.34
CA VAL A 231 9.63 16.29 -48.40
C VAL A 231 11.07 16.43 -48.90
N ILE A 232 12.06 16.42 -48.00
CA ILE A 232 13.48 16.43 -48.36
C ILE A 232 13.83 15.19 -49.17
N TYR A 233 13.39 14.00 -48.74
CA TYR A 233 13.60 12.75 -49.44
C TYR A 233 13.02 12.76 -50.86
N ILE A 234 11.77 13.21 -51.02
CA ILE A 234 11.13 13.35 -52.34
C ILE A 234 11.92 14.32 -53.21
N LYS A 235 12.26 15.51 -52.71
CA LYS A 235 13.01 16.52 -53.45
C LYS A 235 14.42 16.06 -53.82
N MET A 236 15.03 15.20 -53.00
CA MET A 236 16.31 14.54 -53.29
C MET A 236 16.15 13.48 -54.38
N CYS A 237 15.13 12.62 -54.31
CA CYS A 237 14.81 11.64 -55.36
C CYS A 237 14.47 12.32 -56.71
N SER A 238 13.75 13.43 -56.70
CA SER A 238 13.42 14.18 -57.93
C SER A 238 14.61 14.90 -58.56
N ARG A 239 15.70 15.16 -57.81
CA ARG A 239 16.92 15.82 -58.31
C ARG A 239 17.98 14.84 -58.83
N VAL A 240 17.89 13.55 -58.47
CA VAL A 240 18.91 12.53 -58.79
C VAL A 240 18.45 11.56 -59.88
N MET A 241 17.23 11.69 -60.43
CA MET A 241 16.77 10.79 -61.49
C MET A 241 16.15 11.52 -62.68
N PRO A 242 16.90 11.57 -63.79
CA PRO A 242 16.35 11.07 -65.04
C PRO A 242 17.35 10.13 -65.71
N LEU A 243 17.49 8.88 -65.22
CA LEU A 243 17.77 7.67 -66.00
C LEU A 243 18.01 6.48 -65.05
N ILE A 244 16.97 5.74 -64.67
CA ILE A 244 17.15 4.30 -64.40
C ILE A 244 15.93 3.58 -64.96
N ASP A 245 16.17 2.86 -66.05
CA ASP A 245 15.27 1.90 -66.68
C ASP A 245 14.95 0.76 -65.69
N VAL A 246 13.69 0.34 -65.62
CA VAL A 246 13.10 -0.50 -64.55
C VAL A 246 13.54 -1.99 -64.65
N HIS A 247 14.61 -2.30 -65.39
CA HIS A 247 14.97 -3.70 -65.70
C HIS A 247 16.19 -4.30 -64.99
N ALA A 248 16.81 -3.64 -64.01
CA ALA A 248 17.90 -4.27 -63.27
C ALA A 248 17.98 -3.79 -61.82
N MET A 249 17.54 -4.62 -60.87
CA MET A 249 18.21 -4.91 -59.59
C MET A 249 17.29 -5.79 -58.71
N ALA A 250 17.42 -7.10 -58.88
CA ALA A 250 17.24 -8.01 -57.76
C ALA A 250 18.47 -7.84 -56.83
N PRO A 251 18.32 -7.57 -55.52
CA PRO A 251 19.44 -7.68 -54.60
C PRO A 251 19.55 -9.12 -54.08
N PRO A 252 20.71 -9.78 -54.23
CA PRO A 252 21.00 -11.01 -53.52
C PRO A 252 21.31 -10.65 -52.05
N GLY A 253 20.43 -11.08 -51.14
CA GLY A 253 20.74 -11.28 -49.73
C GLY A 253 20.87 -10.03 -48.84
N GLY A 254 20.06 -9.99 -47.78
CA GLY A 254 20.67 -9.88 -46.44
C GLY A 254 20.58 -8.58 -45.63
N HIS A 255 19.72 -7.60 -45.93
CA HIS A 255 19.50 -6.48 -44.98
C HIS A 255 18.19 -6.64 -44.19
N HIS A 256 18.32 -7.24 -42.99
CA HIS A 256 17.23 -7.49 -42.02
C HIS A 256 16.45 -6.20 -41.65
N LEU A 257 17.10 -5.03 -41.73
CA LEU A 257 16.48 -3.73 -41.45
C LEU A 257 15.53 -3.27 -42.56
N ALA A 258 15.86 -3.51 -43.84
CA ALA A 258 15.00 -3.17 -44.97
C ALA A 258 13.74 -4.03 -45.00
N MET A 259 13.87 -5.31 -44.64
CA MET A 259 12.73 -6.23 -44.51
C MET A 259 11.83 -5.87 -43.31
N LEU A 260 12.42 -5.39 -42.20
CA LEU A 260 11.67 -4.88 -41.05
C LEU A 260 10.93 -3.58 -41.39
N LEU A 261 11.59 -2.64 -42.06
CA LEU A 261 10.96 -1.38 -42.49
C LEU A 261 9.82 -1.63 -43.49
N TYR A 262 9.99 -2.57 -44.41
CA TYR A 262 8.91 -2.99 -45.32
C TYR A 262 7.75 -3.64 -44.57
N LYS A 263 8.02 -4.50 -43.58
CA LYS A 263 6.97 -5.11 -42.75
C LYS A 263 6.25 -4.09 -41.86
N VAL A 264 6.96 -3.10 -41.32
CA VAL A 264 6.36 -2.00 -40.54
C VAL A 264 5.50 -1.12 -41.44
N TYR A 265 5.98 -0.82 -42.65
CA TYR A 265 5.23 -0.05 -43.65
C TYR A 265 3.96 -0.79 -44.11
N ASP A 266 4.06 -2.08 -44.44
CA ASP A 266 2.94 -2.94 -44.84
C ASP A 266 1.92 -3.14 -43.69
N PHE A 267 2.38 -3.25 -42.44
CA PHE A 267 1.51 -3.32 -41.27
C PHE A 267 0.75 -2.00 -41.06
N TYR A 268 1.43 -0.86 -41.23
CA TYR A 268 0.83 0.46 -41.05
C TYR A 268 -0.20 0.77 -42.13
N THR A 269 0.11 0.47 -43.40
CA THR A 269 -0.83 0.68 -44.52
C THR A 269 -2.05 -0.23 -44.44
N LYS A 270 -1.89 -1.50 -44.03
CA LYS A 270 -3.03 -2.40 -43.80
C LYS A 270 -3.92 -1.96 -42.64
N LYS A 271 -3.34 -1.47 -41.52
CA LYS A 271 -4.14 -0.94 -40.39
C LYS A 271 -4.87 0.36 -40.74
N VAL A 272 -4.24 1.25 -41.52
CA VAL A 272 -4.89 2.49 -41.98
C VAL A 272 -6.01 2.18 -42.98
N ALA A 273 -5.83 1.17 -43.84
CA ALA A 273 -6.89 0.69 -44.73
C ALA A 273 -8.08 0.08 -43.97
N SER A 274 -7.83 -0.72 -42.92
CA SER A 274 -8.90 -1.27 -42.08
C SER A 274 -9.64 -0.18 -41.29
N ALA A 275 -8.93 0.83 -40.78
CA ALA A 275 -9.55 1.96 -40.08
C ALA A 275 -10.41 2.83 -41.01
N LYS A 276 -9.98 3.02 -42.27
CA LYS A 276 -10.79 3.70 -43.30
C LYS A 276 -12.01 2.88 -43.73
N ALA A 277 -11.90 1.56 -43.80
CA ALA A 277 -13.02 0.69 -44.14
C ALA A 277 -14.12 0.75 -43.05
N ILE A 278 -13.74 0.66 -41.77
CA ILE A 278 -14.68 0.73 -40.63
C ILE A 278 -15.41 2.09 -40.60
N ALA A 279 -14.68 3.19 -40.79
CA ALA A 279 -15.26 4.54 -40.84
C ALA A 279 -16.20 4.76 -42.04
N ALA A 280 -15.98 4.05 -43.16
CA ALA A 280 -16.86 4.13 -44.34
C ALA A 280 -18.16 3.32 -44.16
N THR A 281 -18.10 2.18 -43.47
CA THR A 281 -19.31 1.40 -43.09
C THR A 281 -20.20 2.13 -42.09
N ASP A 282 -19.63 2.78 -41.07
CA ASP A 282 -20.40 3.58 -40.09
C ASP A 282 -21.10 4.81 -40.71
N LEU A 283 -20.56 5.33 -41.82
CA LEU A 283 -21.16 6.45 -42.56
C LEU A 283 -22.28 6.00 -43.49
N LEU A 284 -22.23 4.76 -44.01
CA LEU A 284 -23.27 4.20 -44.88
C LEU A 284 -24.53 3.78 -44.11
N GLU A 285 -24.37 3.24 -42.90
CA GLU A 285 -25.48 2.79 -42.05
C GLU A 285 -26.31 3.97 -41.49
N LYS A 286 -25.70 5.15 -41.35
CA LYS A 286 -26.39 6.39 -40.91
C LYS A 286 -27.19 7.11 -41.99
N THR A 287 -27.13 6.68 -43.25
CA THR A 287 -27.76 7.36 -44.40
C THR A 287 -28.95 6.62 -45.02
N LEU A 288 -29.34 5.44 -44.50
CA LEU A 288 -30.55 4.76 -44.95
C LEU A 288 -31.79 5.36 -44.24
N PRO A 289 -32.83 5.80 -44.98
CA PRO A 289 -34.07 6.29 -44.39
C PRO A 289 -34.93 5.15 -43.82
N ASP A 290 -35.53 5.38 -42.66
CA ASP A 290 -36.48 4.47 -41.99
C ASP A 290 -37.65 4.10 -42.91
N GLU A 291 -37.99 2.81 -42.96
CA GLU A 291 -39.13 2.26 -43.68
C GLU A 291 -40.45 2.73 -43.00
N PRO A 292 -41.46 3.22 -43.73
CA PRO A 292 -42.69 3.69 -43.13
C PRO A 292 -43.59 2.54 -42.67
N GLU A 293 -44.07 2.66 -41.43
CA GLU A 293 -45.02 1.77 -40.76
C GLU A 293 -46.32 1.59 -41.58
N PRO A 294 -46.83 0.35 -41.76
CA PRO A 294 -48.08 0.14 -42.48
C PRO A 294 -49.29 0.52 -41.62
N ARG A 295 -50.10 1.44 -42.17
CA ARG A 295 -51.39 1.90 -41.65
C ARG A 295 -52.46 0.82 -41.82
N THR A 296 -52.89 0.19 -40.73
CA THR A 296 -54.13 -0.63 -40.71
C THR A 296 -55.32 0.25 -40.31
N ASP A 297 -56.14 0.61 -41.30
CA ASP A 297 -57.50 1.10 -41.08
C ASP A 297 -58.44 -0.05 -40.73
N ALA A 298 -59.33 0.21 -39.78
CA ALA A 298 -60.41 -0.67 -39.35
C ALA A 298 -61.63 -0.56 -40.28
N GLY A 299 -62.38 -1.66 -40.46
CA GLY A 299 -63.83 -1.55 -40.72
C GLY A 299 -64.51 -2.61 -41.59
N SER A 300 -65.30 -3.45 -40.90
CA SER A 300 -66.59 -4.07 -41.29
C SER A 300 -66.68 -5.04 -42.48
N GLN A 301 -66.88 -6.33 -42.18
CA GLN A 301 -68.20 -6.99 -42.20
C GLN A 301 -68.16 -8.28 -41.37
#